data_AF-A0A2E8VNU8-F1
#
_entry.id   AF-A0A2E8VNU8-F1
#
_cell.length_a   1.000
_cell.length_b   1.000
_cell.length_c   1.000
_cell.angle_alpha   90.00
_cell.angle_beta   90.00
_cell.angle_gamma   90.00
#
_symmetry.space_group_name_H-M   'P 1'
#
loop_
_entity.id
_entity.type
_entity.pdbx_description
1 polymer ?
#
loop_
_entity_poly.entity_id
_entity_poly.type
_entity_poly.pdbx_seq_one_letter_code
_entity_poly.pdbx_strand_id
1 'polypeptide(L)'
;MRRIGVAVGQTVSRTAKALTILRARDGIPQWDAIRKLIDEWQPDVLIVGDPINMDGTDSDMCLLARKFARRLEGRFGVKAIMVDERLSSFEAKSRQTDGAAVDDEAAQVILQGWLDGR
;
A
#
# COMPACT_ATOMS: atom_id res chain seq x y z
N MET A 1 -5.19 7.82 -8.97
CA MET A 1 -4.28 6.66 -8.73
C MET A 1 -3.78 6.11 -10.07
N ARG A 2 -2.48 6.22 -10.37
CA ARG A 2 -1.90 5.79 -11.67
C ARG A 2 -0.89 4.64 -11.53
N ARG A 3 -0.31 4.50 -10.33
CA ARG A 3 0.62 3.44 -9.92
C ARG A 3 0.19 2.90 -8.57
N ILE A 4 0.46 1.62 -8.33
CA ILE A 4 0.19 0.92 -7.08
C ILE A 4 1.50 0.20 -6.73
N GLY A 5 2.20 0.67 -5.70
CA GLY A 5 3.35 -0.05 -5.16
C GLY A 5 2.88 -1.33 -4.48
N VAL A 6 3.63 -2.41 -4.63
CA VAL A 6 3.36 -3.70 -3.98
C VAL A 6 4.59 -4.10 -3.19
N ALA A 7 4.37 -4.52 -1.95
CA ALA A 7 5.37 -5.14 -1.09
C ALA A 7 4.83 -6.45 -0.54
N VAL A 8 5.76 -7.32 -0.12
CA VAL A 8 5.45 -8.55 0.60
C VAL A 8 6.22 -8.57 1.91
N GLY A 9 5.66 -9.23 2.92
CA GLY A 9 6.29 -9.30 4.23
C GLY A 9 5.81 -10.51 5.01
N GLN A 10 6.54 -10.82 6.07
CA GLN A 10 6.25 -11.94 6.95
C GLN A 10 6.16 -11.45 8.39
N THR A 11 5.11 -11.89 9.08
CA THR A 11 4.85 -11.52 10.48
C THR A 11 5.84 -12.14 11.46
N VAL A 12 6.40 -13.31 11.12
CA VAL A 12 7.38 -14.03 11.95
C VAL A 12 8.71 -13.28 12.02
N SER A 13 9.26 -12.88 10.87
CA SER A 13 10.51 -12.13 10.79
C SER A 13 10.31 -10.62 11.00
N ARG A 14 9.07 -10.13 10.88
CA ARG A 14 8.72 -8.69 10.88
C ARG A 14 9.50 -7.91 9.83
N THR A 15 9.64 -8.47 8.64
CA THR A 15 10.34 -7.81 7.53
C THR A 15 9.42 -7.64 6.34
N ALA A 16 9.47 -6.46 5.73
CA ALA A 16 8.83 -6.14 4.46
C ALA A 16 9.86 -5.92 3.36
N LYS A 17 9.48 -6.22 2.12
CA LYS A 17 10.29 -5.98 0.93
C LYS A 17 9.41 -5.48 -0.23
N ALA A 18 9.86 -4.44 -0.91
CA ALA A 18 9.24 -3.99 -2.16
C ALA A 18 9.32 -5.11 -3.22
N LEU A 19 8.21 -5.34 -3.92
CA LEU A 19 8.09 -6.43 -4.89
C LEU A 19 7.99 -5.89 -6.31
N THR A 20 7.03 -5.01 -6.59
CA THR A 20 6.80 -4.47 -7.93
C THR A 20 5.88 -3.26 -7.89
N ILE A 21 5.72 -2.59 -9.04
CA ILE A 21 4.76 -1.52 -9.23
C ILE A 21 3.74 -1.95 -10.28
N LEU A 22 2.47 -1.99 -9.89
CA LEU A 22 1.37 -2.21 -10.82
C LEU A 22 0.87 -0.87 -11.37
N ARG A 23 0.56 -0.85 -12.66
CA ARG A 23 -0.04 0.33 -13.31
C ARG A 23 -1.55 0.25 -13.25
N ALA A 24 -2.19 1.36 -12.89
CA ALA A 24 -3.63 1.56 -13.06
C ALA A 24 -3.89 2.34 -14.36
N ARG A 25 -4.89 1.93 -15.13
CA ARG A 25 -5.37 2.66 -16.31
C ARG A 25 -6.69 3.32 -15.95
N ASP A 26 -6.77 4.64 -16.07
CA ASP A 26 -7.95 5.45 -15.72
C ASP A 26 -8.50 5.19 -14.30
N GLY A 27 -7.59 4.97 -13.34
CA GLY A 27 -7.94 4.66 -11.95
C GLY A 27 -8.40 3.21 -11.72
N ILE A 28 -8.38 2.37 -12.75
CA ILE A 28 -8.72 0.95 -12.67
C ILE A 28 -7.41 0.14 -12.56
N PRO A 29 -7.22 -0.62 -11.46
CA PRO A 29 -6.10 -1.54 -11.33
C PRO A 29 -6.16 -2.66 -12.37
N GLN A 30 -4.99 -3.14 -12.80
CA GLN A 30 -4.90 -4.38 -13.58
C GLN A 30 -5.14 -5.58 -12.66
N TRP A 31 -6.41 -5.98 -12.55
CA TRP A 31 -6.84 -7.04 -11.63
C TRP A 31 -6.17 -8.39 -11.87
N ASP A 32 -5.83 -8.73 -13.11
CA ASP A 32 -5.16 -10.01 -13.40
C ASP A 32 -3.71 -10.02 -12.90
N ALA A 33 -3.04 -8.86 -12.87
CA ALA A 33 -1.71 -8.75 -12.28
C ALA A 33 -1.77 -8.88 -10.75
N ILE A 34 -2.78 -8.29 -10.12
CA ILE A 34 -3.04 -8.46 -8.68
C ILE A 34 -3.36 -9.92 -8.35
N ARG A 35 -4.21 -10.56 -9.16
CA ARG A 35 -4.57 -11.98 -9.01
C ARG A 35 -3.33 -12.86 -9.02
N LYS A 36 -2.45 -12.69 -10.01
CA LYS A 36 -1.20 -13.46 -10.09
C LYS A 36 -0.37 -13.35 -8.80
N LEU A 37 -0.26 -12.16 -8.24
CA LEU A 37 0.49 -11.94 -6.99
C LEU A 37 -0.19 -12.60 -5.80
N ILE A 38 -1.52 -12.54 -5.70
CA ILE A 38 -2.27 -13.20 -4.62
C ILE A 38 -2.16 -14.72 -4.75
N ASP A 39 -2.29 -15.27 -5.95
CA ASP A 39 -2.20 -16.71 -6.19
C ASP A 39 -0.77 -17.24 -5.95
N GLU A 40 0.26 -16.43 -6.26
CA GLU A 40 1.67 -16.76 -6.06
C GLU A 40 2.06 -16.70 -4.58
N TRP A 41 1.71 -15.61 -3.88
CA TRP A 41 2.17 -15.36 -2.51
C TRP A 41 1.21 -15.85 -1.43
N GLN A 42 -0.04 -16.15 -1.78
CA GLN A 42 -1.10 -16.63 -0.89
C GLN A 42 -1.15 -15.88 0.46
N PRO A 43 -1.31 -14.54 0.45
CA PRO A 43 -1.25 -13.74 1.66
C PRO A 43 -2.43 -14.02 2.60
N ASP A 44 -2.18 -14.11 3.89
CA ASP A 44 -3.22 -14.17 4.93
C ASP A 44 -4.03 -12.87 5.03
N VAL A 45 -3.39 -11.74 4.73
CA VAL A 45 -3.97 -10.40 4.82
C VAL A 45 -3.35 -9.46 3.79
N LEU A 46 -4.15 -8.55 3.25
CA LEU A 46 -3.71 -7.46 2.40
C LEU A 46 -3.64 -6.16 3.20
N ILE A 47 -2.56 -5.41 3.04
CA ILE A 47 -2.39 -4.09 3.65
C ILE A 47 -2.54 -3.03 2.56
N VAL A 48 -3.39 -2.03 2.81
CA VAL A 48 -3.61 -0.90 1.91
C VAL A 48 -3.40 0.38 2.70
N GLY A 49 -2.53 1.26 2.21
CA GLY A 49 -2.33 2.54 2.88
C GLY A 49 -3.54 3.48 2.73
N ASP A 50 -3.82 4.23 3.79
CA ASP A 50 -4.83 5.28 3.84
C ASP A 50 -4.14 6.66 3.81
N PRO A 51 -4.09 7.32 2.63
CA PRO A 51 -3.42 8.61 2.45
C PRO A 51 -4.32 9.75 2.96
N ILE A 52 -4.55 9.77 4.27
CA ILE A 52 -5.25 10.86 4.95
C ILE A 52 -4.35 12.10 5.03
N ASN A 53 -4.97 13.27 5.00
CA ASN A 53 -4.23 14.53 5.09
C ASN A 53 -3.57 14.68 6.47
N MET A 54 -2.58 15.57 6.56
CA MET A 54 -1.85 15.83 7.82
C MET A 54 -2.75 16.37 8.93
N ASP A 55 -3.83 17.08 8.57
CA ASP A 55 -4.85 17.57 9.50
C ASP A 55 -5.91 16.51 9.87
N GLY A 56 -5.77 15.29 9.36
CA GLY A 56 -6.69 14.17 9.58
C GLY A 56 -7.93 14.18 8.68
N THR A 57 -8.03 15.11 7.73
CA THR A 57 -9.15 15.14 6.78
C THR A 57 -8.97 14.12 5.66
N ASP A 58 -10.08 13.63 5.11
CA ASP A 58 -10.07 12.71 3.97
C ASP A 58 -9.79 13.48 2.66
N SER A 59 -8.92 12.90 1.82
CA SER A 59 -8.72 13.35 0.44
C SER A 59 -9.53 12.51 -0.56
N ASP A 60 -9.69 12.97 -1.81
CA ASP A 60 -10.25 12.13 -2.89
C ASP A 60 -9.48 10.81 -3.06
N MET A 61 -8.16 10.84 -2.80
CA MET A 61 -7.31 9.67 -2.87
C MET A 61 -7.60 8.67 -1.73
N CYS A 62 -7.89 9.15 -0.52
CA CYS A 62 -8.34 8.33 0.60
C CYS A 62 -9.62 7.56 0.24
N LEU A 63 -10.61 8.23 -0.36
CA LEU A 63 -11.84 7.59 -0.82
C LEU A 63 -11.58 6.50 -1.88
N LEU A 64 -10.64 6.74 -2.80
CA LEU A 64 -10.23 5.76 -3.80
C LEU A 64 -9.50 4.56 -3.17
N ALA A 65 -8.59 4.79 -2.22
CA ALA A 65 -7.85 3.74 -1.52
C ALA A 65 -8.80 2.83 -0.71
N ARG A 66 -9.73 3.42 0.05
CA ARG A 66 -10.75 2.66 0.79
C ARG A 66 -11.68 1.87 -0.14
N LYS A 67 -12.06 2.43 -1.30
CA LYS A 67 -12.81 1.69 -2.34
C LYS A 67 -11.99 0.54 -2.92
N PHE A 68 -10.70 0.74 -3.12
CA PHE A 68 -9.79 -0.28 -3.62
C PHE A 68 -9.65 -1.45 -2.64
N ALA A 69 -9.45 -1.18 -1.35
CA ALA A 69 -9.41 -2.20 -0.29
C ALA A 69 -10.68 -3.05 -0.27
N ARG A 70 -11.87 -2.44 -0.28
CA ARG A 70 -13.14 -3.20 -0.34
C ARG A 70 -13.27 -4.06 -1.61
N ARG A 71 -12.77 -3.58 -2.75
CA ARG A 71 -12.76 -4.35 -4.00
C ARG A 71 -11.79 -5.53 -3.93
N LEU A 72 -10.65 -5.38 -3.26
CA LEU A 72 -9.71 -6.48 -3.03
C LEU A 72 -10.40 -7.59 -2.22
N GLU A 73 -11.02 -7.24 -1.10
CA GLU A 73 -11.75 -8.21 -0.26
C GLU A 73 -12.84 -8.92 -1.05
N GLY A 74 -13.71 -8.16 -1.72
CA GLY A 74 -14.83 -8.75 -2.48
C GLY A 74 -14.40 -9.61 -3.67
N ARG A 75 -13.25 -9.35 -4.29
CA ARG A 75 -12.78 -10.07 -5.48
C ARG A 75 -11.95 -11.30 -5.15
N PHE A 76 -11.20 -11.27 -4.05
CA PHE A 76 -10.21 -12.28 -3.73
C PHE A 76 -10.49 -13.04 -2.43
N GLY A 77 -11.45 -12.57 -1.61
CA GLY A 77 -11.79 -13.22 -0.34
C GLY A 77 -10.72 -13.10 0.74
N VAL A 78 -9.67 -12.30 0.50
CA VAL A 78 -8.60 -12.03 1.48
C VAL A 78 -8.92 -10.72 2.19
N LYS A 79 -8.83 -10.72 3.52
CA LYS A 79 -9.08 -9.53 4.35
C LYS A 79 -8.13 -8.40 3.96
N ALA A 80 -8.63 -7.18 3.84
CA ALA A 80 -7.84 -5.99 3.57
C ALA A 80 -7.90 -5.02 4.75
N ILE A 81 -6.74 -4.61 5.26
CA ILE A 81 -6.61 -3.69 6.38
C ILE A 81 -6.11 -2.34 5.84
N MET A 82 -6.80 -1.27 6.23
CA MET A 82 -6.35 0.11 5.97
C MET A 82 -5.32 0.52 7.03
N VAL A 83 -4.19 1.07 6.62
CA VAL A 83 -3.12 1.54 7.52
C VAL A 83 -2.83 3.01 7.25
N ASP A 84 -2.80 3.82 8.29
CA ASP A 84 -2.52 5.25 8.22
C ASP A 84 -1.08 5.51 7.73
N GLU A 85 -0.93 6.21 6.60
CA GLU A 85 0.37 6.47 5.98
C GLU A 85 1.16 7.62 6.63
N ARG A 86 0.57 8.40 7.57
CA ARG A 86 1.13 9.68 8.06
C ARG A 86 2.51 9.56 8.72
N LEU A 87 2.81 8.43 9.37
CA LEU A 87 4.10 8.20 10.02
C LEU A 87 5.25 8.08 9.01
N SER A 88 4.98 7.63 7.78
CA SER A 88 5.99 7.56 6.73
C SER A 88 6.43 8.95 6.24
N SER A 89 5.52 9.92 6.21
CA SER A 89 5.77 11.24 5.64
C SER A 89 6.65 12.13 6.52
N PHE A 90 6.61 11.96 7.84
CA PHE A 90 7.48 12.71 8.76
C PHE A 90 8.89 12.13 8.78
N GLU A 91 9.04 10.81 8.79
CA GLU A 91 10.35 10.14 8.73
C GLU A 91 11.01 10.24 7.32
N ALA A 92 10.21 10.21 6.24
CA ALA A 92 10.73 10.31 4.86
C ALA A 92 11.17 11.73 4.48
N LYS A 93 10.53 12.77 5.01
CA LYS A 93 10.94 14.18 4.75
C LYS A 93 12.34 14.50 5.27
N SER A 94 12.81 13.84 6.33
CA SER A 94 14.18 14.04 6.83
C SER A 94 15.27 13.42 5.94
N ARG A 95 14.89 12.57 4.98
CA ARG A 95 15.80 11.89 4.03
C ARG A 95 15.76 12.49 2.62
N GLN A 96 14.99 13.56 2.41
CA GLN A 96 14.73 14.11 1.09
C GLN A 96 15.76 15.20 0.74
N THR A 97 16.92 14.78 0.24
CA THR A 97 17.70 15.63 -0.69
C THR A 97 17.02 15.55 -2.06
N ASP A 98 16.51 16.68 -2.54
CA ASP A 98 16.07 16.91 -3.92
C ASP A 98 14.99 15.99 -4.51
N GLY A 99 13.72 16.43 -4.41
CA GLY A 99 12.80 16.44 -5.57
C GLY A 99 12.31 15.12 -6.18
N ALA A 100 12.71 13.95 -5.68
CA ALA A 100 12.16 12.66 -6.12
C ALA A 100 11.76 11.85 -4.90
N ALA A 101 10.48 11.94 -4.50
CA ALA A 101 9.88 10.88 -3.71
C ALA A 101 9.97 9.61 -4.56
N VAL A 102 10.85 8.69 -4.17
CA VAL A 102 11.00 7.42 -4.88
C VAL A 102 9.72 6.62 -4.59
N ASP A 103 8.76 6.72 -5.52
CA ASP A 103 7.41 6.13 -5.42
C ASP A 103 7.44 4.58 -5.35
N ASP A 104 8.60 3.97 -5.52
CA ASP A 104 8.82 2.53 -5.56
C ASP A 104 8.85 1.87 -4.18
N GLU A 105 9.22 2.60 -3.12
CA GLU A 105 9.40 2.03 -1.77
C GLU A 105 8.22 2.27 -0.80
N ALA A 106 7.25 3.10 -1.16
CA ALA A 106 6.16 3.48 -0.24
C ALA A 106 5.39 2.27 0.33
N ALA A 107 5.09 1.28 -0.51
CA ALA A 107 4.38 0.07 -0.08
C ALA A 107 5.17 -0.75 0.93
N GLN A 108 6.50 -0.78 0.81
CA GLN A 108 7.37 -1.46 1.78
C GLN A 108 7.34 -0.73 3.12
N VAL A 109 7.45 0.61 3.11
CA VAL A 109 7.45 1.42 4.33
C VAL A 109 6.14 1.25 5.10
N ILE A 110 5.00 1.29 4.40
CA ILE A 110 3.67 1.09 4.99
C ILE A 110 3.58 -0.30 5.63
N LEU A 111 3.99 -1.34 4.88
CA LEU A 111 3.94 -2.72 5.39
C LEU A 111 4.90 -2.92 6.58
N GLN A 112 6.10 -2.33 6.53
CA GLN A 112 7.04 -2.40 7.63
C GLN A 112 6.49 -1.72 8.89
N GLY A 113 5.89 -0.54 8.76
CA GLY A 113 5.26 0.16 9.88
C GLY A 113 4.19 -0.69 10.56
N TRP A 114 3.33 -1.33 9.76
CA TRP A 114 2.31 -2.24 10.28
C TRP A 114 2.91 -3.47 10.99
N LEU A 115 3.96 -4.08 10.43
CA LEU A 115 4.67 -5.22 11.05
C LEU A 115 5.37 -4.84 12.36
N ASP A 116 5.83 -3.60 12.47
CA ASP A 116 6.46 -3.05 13.68
C ASP A 116 5.43 -2.68 14.76
N GLY A 117 4.13 -2.71 14.44
CA GLY A 117 3.05 -2.33 15.36
C GLY A 117 2.90 -0.82 15.55
N ARG A 118 3.28 -0.04 14.54
CA ARG A 118 3.17 1.43 14.51
C ARG A 118 1.87 1.88 13.86
#